data_AF-A0A7S2DC55-F1
#
_entry.id   AF-A0A7S2DC55-F1
#
_cell.length_a   1.000
_cell.length_b   1.000
_cell.length_c   1.000
_cell.angle_alpha   90.00
_cell.angle_beta   90.00
_cell.angle_gamma   90.00
#
_symmetry.space_group_name_H-M   'P 1'
#
loop_
_entity.id
_entity.type
_entity.pdbx_description
1 polymer ?
#
loop_
_entity_poly.entity_id
_entity_poly.type
_entity_poly.pdbx_seq_one_letter_code
_entity_poly.pdbx_strand_id
1 'polypeptide(L)'
;ERADLAAQKDQLVEEVSELAGMLKDLEDTLLFELANSTGNILDNTDLISTLEKTKTKAVEISEKLAEAKATAVEIDETCAAYRPVAKRGSILFFVMSSLSTLNNMYELSLALYMVVFLQSFQRAEPDAMVEARIDNIIGTLTQMCYSYSCRSLFEAHKLMFSLQMTLRIMDGEGTLNVDQLNFFLKGNLSLEKSKDPPPAEWISDAGWHDMQQLVKMGDQFAGLISDVKGAIGEWQAWYDLDSPESAPIPCGYDEKLSVFEKMLLLRCFRVDRVYVTITKFVMSEMGDFYVTPPVLDFMLAFKDSLPLVPVIFVLSPGADPASDIFKLATKLGMGGNRLKYMALGQGQGPVAQSMLETGAQRGHWVLLQNCHLLPKWLKTLEKILEQITSPHEDFRLWCTTTPTDMFPIGILQ
;
A
#
# COMPACT_ATOMS: atom_id res chain seq x y z
N GLU A 1 8.69 14.19 -8.80
CA GLU A 1 7.87 15.16 -9.57
C GLU A 1 8.60 16.45 -9.90
N ARG A 2 9.08 17.23 -8.92
CA ARG A 2 9.83 18.47 -9.15
C ARG A 2 11.29 18.33 -8.71
N ALA A 3 12.12 17.73 -9.57
CA ALA A 3 13.54 17.51 -9.28
C ALA A 3 14.33 18.83 -9.18
N ASP A 4 13.87 19.85 -9.91
CA ASP A 4 14.36 21.23 -9.84
C ASP A 4 14.21 21.81 -8.43
N LEU A 5 13.01 21.73 -7.85
CA LEU A 5 12.75 22.24 -6.50
C LEU A 5 13.45 21.42 -5.42
N ALA A 6 13.59 20.11 -5.61
CA ALA A 6 14.34 19.26 -4.69
C ALA A 6 15.83 19.64 -4.66
N ALA A 7 16.46 19.80 -5.82
CA ALA A 7 17.85 20.24 -5.91
C ALA A 7 18.06 21.64 -5.34
N GLN A 8 17.13 22.56 -5.62
CA GLN A 8 17.15 23.92 -5.06
C GLN A 8 17.01 23.88 -3.54
N LYS A 9 16.16 23.00 -2.99
CA LYS A 9 16.01 22.81 -1.54
C LYS A 9 17.32 22.32 -0.92
N ASP A 10 17.96 21.31 -1.49
CA ASP A 10 19.20 20.75 -0.96
C ASP A 10 20.31 21.80 -0.94
N GLN A 11 20.46 22.56 -2.03
CA GLN A 11 21.41 23.67 -2.12
C GLN A 11 21.12 24.76 -1.08
N LEU A 12 19.85 25.11 -0.88
CA LEU A 12 19.44 26.14 0.06
C LEU A 12 19.69 25.72 1.51
N VAL A 13 19.55 24.43 1.83
CA VAL A 13 19.87 23.89 3.17
C VAL A 13 21.36 24.02 3.47
N GLU A 14 22.22 23.71 2.49
CA GLU A 14 23.66 23.93 2.62
C GLU A 14 23.99 25.41 2.81
N GLU A 15 23.45 26.29 1.96
CA GLU A 15 23.67 27.74 2.03
C GLU A 15 23.22 28.34 3.36
N VAL A 16 22.03 27.97 3.86
CA VAL A 16 21.54 28.44 5.17
C VAL A 16 22.44 27.98 6.31
N SER A 17 22.98 26.76 6.24
CA SER A 17 23.91 26.25 7.24
C SER A 17 25.23 27.02 7.21
N GLU A 18 25.77 27.32 6.04
CA GLU A 18 27.00 28.11 5.88
C GLU A 18 26.82 29.56 6.34
N LEU A 19 25.74 30.24 5.94
CA LEU A 19 25.42 31.60 6.35
C LEU A 19 25.22 31.70 7.87
N ALA A 20 24.54 30.73 8.48
CA ALA A 20 24.36 30.69 9.93
C ALA A 20 25.70 30.48 10.67
N GLY A 21 26.58 29.65 10.12
CA GLY A 21 27.94 29.46 10.65
C GLY A 21 28.77 30.74 10.58
N MET A 22 28.81 31.38 9.41
CA MET A 22 29.55 32.64 9.22
C MET A 22 29.01 33.77 10.13
N LEU A 23 27.70 33.86 10.32
CA LEU A 23 27.11 34.85 11.21
C LEU A 23 27.58 34.65 12.65
N LYS A 24 27.60 33.40 13.12
CA LYS A 24 28.10 33.05 14.45
C LYS A 24 29.59 33.37 14.61
N ASP A 25 30.40 33.03 13.61
CA ASP A 25 31.84 33.33 13.65
C ASP A 25 32.11 34.85 13.70
N LEU A 26 31.30 35.65 12.97
CA LEU A 26 31.37 37.10 13.06
C LEU A 26 30.95 37.62 14.43
N GLU A 27 29.88 37.08 15.03
CA GLU A 27 29.45 37.43 16.40
C GLU A 27 30.51 37.10 17.44
N ASP A 28 31.10 35.90 17.36
CA ASP A 28 32.17 35.44 18.25
C ASP A 28 33.44 36.30 18.09
N THR A 29 33.77 36.70 16.86
CA THR A 29 34.89 37.62 16.58
C THR A 29 34.63 39.00 17.18
N LEU A 30 33.40 39.52 17.05
CA LEU A 30 33.00 40.82 17.58
C LEU A 30 33.07 40.83 19.12
N LEU A 31 32.60 39.76 19.77
CA LEU A 31 32.72 39.55 21.21
C LEU A 31 34.18 39.45 21.67
N PHE A 32 35.00 38.70 20.93
CA PHE A 32 36.42 38.52 21.23
C PHE A 32 37.19 39.85 21.15
N GLU A 33 36.98 40.64 20.09
CA GLU A 33 37.63 41.94 19.93
C GLU A 33 37.20 42.95 21.00
N LEU A 34 35.93 42.95 21.40
CA LEU A 34 35.44 43.77 22.52
C LEU A 34 36.07 43.35 23.85
N ALA A 35 36.12 42.05 24.13
CA ALA A 35 36.61 41.51 25.40
C ALA A 35 38.13 41.67 25.60
N ASN A 36 38.91 41.62 24.52
CA ASN A 36 40.37 41.77 24.56
C ASN A 36 40.86 43.19 24.30
N SER A 37 39.95 44.14 24.06
CA SER A 37 40.34 45.55 23.95
C SER A 37 40.89 46.09 25.28
N THR A 38 42.09 46.64 25.25
CA THR A 38 42.76 47.24 26.41
C THR A 38 43.03 48.73 26.14
N GLY A 39 42.65 49.60 27.08
CA GLY A 39 42.71 51.06 26.91
C GLY A 39 41.35 51.70 26.62
N ASN A 40 41.33 52.98 26.26
CA ASN A 40 40.09 53.69 25.93
C ASN A 40 39.61 53.27 24.53
N ILE A 41 38.48 52.56 24.48
CA ILE A 41 37.91 51.98 23.25
C ILE A 41 37.62 53.06 22.18
N LEU A 42 37.32 54.29 22.62
CA LEU A 42 37.03 55.42 21.74
C LEU A 42 38.27 55.92 20.97
N ASP A 43 39.47 55.62 21.45
CA ASP A 43 40.72 56.10 20.86
C ASP A 43 41.38 55.04 19.93
N ASN A 44 40.85 53.81 19.89
CA ASN A 44 41.37 52.73 19.07
C ASN A 44 40.69 52.71 17.69
N THR A 45 41.21 53.54 16.77
CA THR A 45 40.66 53.68 15.41
C THR A 45 40.66 52.39 14.61
N ASP A 46 41.63 51.50 14.85
CA ASP A 46 41.72 50.20 14.16
C ASP A 46 40.62 49.24 14.62
N LEU A 47 40.38 49.18 15.95
CA LEU A 47 39.28 48.41 16.53
C LEU A 47 37.91 48.91 16.03
N ILE A 48 37.72 50.23 15.97
CA ILE A 48 36.47 50.82 15.46
C ILE A 48 36.23 50.43 14.00
N SER A 49 37.27 50.49 13.16
CA SER A 49 37.19 50.09 11.74
C SER A 49 36.86 48.61 11.57
N THR A 50 37.46 47.72 12.38
CA THR A 50 37.17 46.29 12.32
C THR A 50 35.77 45.97 12.81
N LEU A 51 35.32 46.58 13.92
CA LEU A 51 33.95 46.43 14.43
C LEU A 51 32.90 46.88 13.40
N GLU A 52 33.14 47.99 12.70
CA GLU A 52 32.23 48.50 11.68
C GLU A 52 32.16 47.57 10.46
N LYS A 53 33.29 47.00 10.02
CA LYS A 53 33.34 45.99 8.95
C LYS A 53 32.64 44.69 9.35
N THR A 54 32.90 44.18 10.55
CA THR A 54 32.28 42.95 11.07
C THR A 54 30.78 43.14 11.23
N LYS A 55 30.34 44.29 11.75
CA LYS A 55 28.92 44.65 11.84
C LYS A 55 28.25 44.72 10.47
N THR A 56 28.88 45.39 9.50
CA THR A 56 28.33 45.52 8.14
C THR A 56 28.16 44.15 7.49
N LYS A 57 29.18 43.29 7.56
CA LYS A 57 29.10 41.90 7.07
C LYS A 57 28.03 41.08 7.81
N ALA A 58 27.91 41.23 9.12
CA ALA A 58 26.90 40.52 9.90
C ALA A 58 25.48 40.93 9.47
N VAL A 59 25.23 42.21 9.19
CA VAL A 59 23.95 42.68 8.64
C VAL A 59 23.70 42.10 7.26
N GLU A 60 24.67 42.16 6.34
CA GLU A 60 24.54 41.58 4.99
C GLU A 60 24.24 40.07 5.03
N ILE A 61 24.93 39.31 5.89
CA ILE A 61 24.69 37.87 6.05
C ILE A 61 23.31 37.63 6.69
N SER A 62 22.91 38.46 7.64
CA SER A 62 21.58 38.36 8.28
C SER A 62 20.45 38.58 7.26
N GLU A 63 20.58 39.56 6.38
CA GLU A 63 19.63 39.82 5.30
C GLU A 63 19.56 38.65 4.31
N LYS A 64 20.70 38.15 3.83
CA LYS A 64 20.75 36.97 2.96
C LYS A 64 20.15 35.72 3.61
N LEU A 65 20.43 35.51 4.89
CA LEU A 65 19.85 34.41 5.66
C LEU A 65 18.32 34.54 5.75
N ALA A 66 17.78 35.76 5.87
CA ALA A 66 16.35 36.00 5.88
C ALA A 66 15.71 35.70 4.51
N GLU A 67 16.34 36.12 3.41
CA GLU A 67 15.90 35.81 2.04
C GLU A 67 15.93 34.30 1.74
N ALA A 68 17.02 33.63 2.12
CA ALA A 68 17.15 32.19 1.97
C ALA A 68 16.08 31.43 2.76
N LYS A 69 15.78 31.87 3.99
CA LYS A 69 14.69 31.29 4.79
C LYS A 69 13.31 31.52 4.16
N ALA A 70 13.04 32.71 3.61
CA ALA A 70 11.78 32.98 2.92
C ALA A 70 11.60 32.07 1.69
N THR A 71 12.67 31.90 0.90
CA THR A 71 12.69 30.99 -0.25
C THR A 71 12.48 29.53 0.18
N ALA A 72 13.07 29.13 1.31
CA ALA A 72 12.91 27.76 1.83
C ALA A 72 11.44 27.46 2.20
N VAL A 73 10.74 28.44 2.77
CA VAL A 73 9.31 28.33 3.09
C VAL A 73 8.49 28.17 1.82
N GLU A 74 8.73 28.96 0.78
CA GLU A 74 7.99 28.86 -0.50
C GLU A 74 8.20 27.48 -1.19
N ILE A 75 9.44 26.98 -1.16
CA ILE A 75 9.76 25.64 -1.67
C ILE A 75 9.05 24.56 -0.83
N ASP A 76 9.03 24.71 0.49
CA ASP A 76 8.37 23.76 1.39
C ASP A 76 6.85 23.75 1.21
N GLU A 77 6.23 24.91 0.98
CA GLU A 77 4.80 25.02 0.65
C GLU A 77 4.49 24.30 -0.67
N THR A 78 5.32 24.51 -1.69
CA THR A 78 5.17 23.83 -2.99
C THR A 78 5.37 22.32 -2.87
N CYS A 79 6.33 21.87 -2.06
CA CYS A 79 6.52 20.45 -1.74
C CYS A 79 5.35 19.88 -0.92
N ALA A 80 4.79 20.67 0.00
CA ALA A 80 3.70 20.26 0.87
C ALA A 80 2.42 19.95 0.09
N ALA A 81 2.23 20.56 -1.08
CA ALA A 81 1.12 20.23 -1.99
C ALA A 81 1.06 18.73 -2.33
N TYR A 82 2.21 18.04 -2.40
CA TYR A 82 2.29 16.60 -2.72
C TYR A 82 2.09 15.67 -1.51
N ARG A 83 1.90 16.18 -0.29
CA ARG A 83 1.63 15.37 0.90
C ARG A 83 0.46 14.38 0.75
N PRO A 84 -0.65 14.70 0.05
CA PRO A 84 -1.72 13.73 -0.18
C PRO A 84 -1.24 12.45 -0.89
N VAL A 85 -0.32 12.56 -1.84
CA VAL A 85 0.28 11.40 -2.53
C VAL A 85 1.09 10.56 -1.55
N ALA A 86 1.90 11.19 -0.69
CA ALA A 86 2.68 10.49 0.32
C ALA A 86 1.78 9.79 1.36
N LYS A 87 0.71 10.46 1.79
CA LYS A 87 -0.30 9.89 2.70
C LYS A 87 -0.98 8.68 2.08
N ARG A 88 -1.46 8.79 0.84
CA ARG A 88 -2.04 7.66 0.09
C ARG A 88 -1.05 6.51 -0.04
N GLY A 89 0.19 6.81 -0.43
CA GLY A 89 1.23 5.81 -0.57
C GLY A 89 1.54 5.08 0.75
N SER A 90 1.61 5.81 1.86
CA SER A 90 1.80 5.18 3.17
C SER A 90 0.66 4.23 3.53
N ILE A 91 -0.60 4.64 3.31
CA ILE A 91 -1.78 3.80 3.55
C ILE A 91 -1.69 2.51 2.72
N LEU A 92 -1.44 2.63 1.42
CA LEU A 92 -1.37 1.49 0.51
C LEU A 92 -0.24 0.53 0.87
N PHE A 93 0.94 1.05 1.21
CA PHE A 93 2.05 0.22 1.69
C PHE A 93 1.65 -0.61 2.90
N PHE A 94 1.06 0.00 3.93
CA PHE A 94 0.68 -0.73 5.14
C PHE A 94 -0.46 -1.73 4.90
N VAL A 95 -1.38 -1.44 3.98
CA VAL A 95 -2.40 -2.41 3.56
C VAL A 95 -1.75 -3.61 2.90
N MET A 96 -0.84 -3.39 1.93
CA MET A 96 -0.13 -4.47 1.25
C MET A 96 0.76 -5.28 2.21
N SER A 97 1.52 -4.62 3.08
CA SER A 97 2.41 -5.28 4.03
C SER A 97 1.64 -6.10 5.07
N SER A 98 0.42 -5.70 5.42
CA SER A 98 -0.41 -6.44 6.38
C SER A 98 -0.94 -7.77 5.83
N LEU A 99 -0.86 -8.02 4.52
CA LEU A 99 -1.28 -9.29 3.92
C LEU A 99 -0.46 -10.48 4.43
N SER A 100 0.78 -10.26 4.87
CA SER A 100 1.62 -11.31 5.45
C SER A 100 1.03 -11.92 6.72
N THR A 101 0.17 -11.17 7.43
CA THR A 101 -0.55 -11.67 8.61
C THR A 101 -1.60 -12.73 8.26
N LEU A 102 -2.09 -12.72 7.01
CA LEU A 102 -3.06 -13.69 6.51
C LEU A 102 -2.36 -14.94 5.97
N ASN A 103 -1.27 -14.74 5.23
CA ASN A 103 -0.47 -15.82 4.68
C ASN A 103 0.98 -15.36 4.57
N ASN A 104 1.90 -16.16 5.09
CA ASN A 104 3.33 -15.86 5.08
C ASN A 104 3.94 -15.72 3.66
N MET A 105 3.26 -16.23 2.63
CA MET A 105 3.65 -16.10 1.23
C MET A 105 3.24 -14.76 0.60
N TYR A 106 2.46 -13.92 1.31
CA TYR A 106 2.08 -12.57 0.86
C TYR A 106 3.01 -11.48 1.39
N GLU A 107 4.26 -11.85 1.62
CA GLU A 107 5.28 -10.93 2.06
C GLU A 107 5.65 -9.96 0.92
N LEU A 108 5.80 -8.68 1.25
CA LEU A 108 6.14 -7.65 0.30
C LEU A 108 7.12 -6.66 0.94
N SER A 109 8.26 -6.45 0.28
CA SER A 109 9.27 -5.51 0.77
C SER A 109 8.94 -4.06 0.42
N LEU A 110 9.45 -3.14 1.24
CA LEU A 110 9.39 -1.71 0.92
C LEU A 110 10.12 -1.40 -0.39
N ALA A 111 11.23 -2.09 -0.68
CA ALA A 111 11.97 -1.89 -1.92
C ALA A 111 11.10 -2.19 -3.16
N LEU A 112 10.38 -3.31 -3.13
CA LEU A 112 9.44 -3.68 -4.20
C LEU A 112 8.25 -2.71 -4.29
N TYR A 113 7.69 -2.31 -3.15
CA TYR A 113 6.66 -1.28 -3.11
C TYR A 113 7.13 0.03 -3.74
N MET A 114 8.36 0.46 -3.45
CA MET A 114 8.92 1.70 -4.00
C MET A 114 9.06 1.65 -5.52
N VAL A 115 9.30 0.48 -6.12
CA VAL A 115 9.27 0.31 -7.58
C VAL A 115 7.87 0.62 -8.11
N VAL A 116 6.83 0.03 -7.53
CA VAL A 116 5.42 0.29 -7.92
C VAL A 116 5.06 1.76 -7.71
N PHE A 117 5.48 2.33 -6.57
CA PHE A 117 5.25 3.73 -6.22
C PHE A 117 5.87 4.66 -7.26
N LEU A 118 7.15 4.51 -7.60
CA LEU A 118 7.82 5.35 -8.59
C LEU A 118 7.27 5.17 -10.01
N GLN A 119 6.92 3.94 -10.39
CA GLN A 119 6.28 3.68 -11.68
C GLN A 119 4.91 4.36 -11.81
N SER A 120 4.18 4.53 -10.71
CA SER A 120 2.89 5.24 -10.74
C SER A 120 3.01 6.69 -11.20
N PHE A 121 4.09 7.39 -10.83
CA PHE A 121 4.34 8.76 -11.29
C PHE A 121 4.59 8.82 -12.80
N GLN A 122 5.30 7.82 -13.33
CA GLN A 122 5.62 7.74 -14.76
C GLN A 122 4.40 7.38 -15.61
N ARG A 123 3.50 6.56 -15.07
CA ARG A 123 2.29 6.11 -15.78
C ARG A 123 1.10 7.04 -15.62
N ALA A 124 1.05 7.82 -14.54
CA ALA A 124 -0.01 8.78 -14.31
C ALA A 124 -0.03 9.84 -15.41
N GLU A 125 -1.22 10.25 -15.84
CA GLU A 125 -1.39 11.26 -16.88
C GLU A 125 -0.86 12.63 -16.41
N PRO A 126 0.02 13.29 -17.18
CA PRO A 126 0.53 14.60 -16.81
C PRO A 126 -0.58 15.65 -16.91
N ASP A 127 -0.62 16.58 -15.96
CA ASP A 127 -1.55 17.69 -15.95
C ASP A 127 -0.81 18.97 -15.54
N ALA A 128 -1.22 20.11 -16.10
CA ALA A 128 -0.66 21.42 -15.78
C ALA A 128 -1.13 21.92 -14.40
N MET A 129 -2.32 21.51 -13.97
CA MET A 129 -2.85 21.84 -12.65
C MET A 129 -2.34 20.83 -11.62
N VAL A 130 -1.65 21.33 -10.59
CA VAL A 130 -1.02 20.49 -9.56
C VAL A 130 -2.03 19.59 -8.86
N GLU A 131 -3.23 20.09 -8.57
CA GLU A 131 -4.31 19.34 -7.94
C GLU A 131 -4.76 18.15 -8.81
N ALA A 132 -5.07 18.39 -10.08
CA ALA A 132 -5.44 17.33 -11.02
C ALA A 132 -4.30 16.33 -11.22
N ARG A 133 -3.05 16.80 -11.26
CA ARG A 133 -1.87 15.93 -11.33
C ARG A 133 -1.76 15.02 -10.10
N ILE A 134 -2.02 15.54 -8.90
CA ILE A 134 -2.02 14.77 -7.66
C ILE A 134 -3.10 13.68 -7.71
N ASP A 135 -4.30 14.00 -8.16
CA ASP A 135 -5.40 13.04 -8.29
C ASP A 135 -5.07 11.93 -9.30
N ASN A 136 -4.48 12.28 -10.44
CA ASN A 136 -4.02 11.31 -11.44
C ASN A 136 -2.97 10.35 -10.86
N ILE A 137 -2.01 10.86 -10.09
CA ILE A 137 -0.98 10.05 -9.42
C ILE A 137 -1.63 9.13 -8.37
N ILE A 138 -2.51 9.67 -7.52
CA ILE A 138 -3.21 8.90 -6.48
C ILE A 138 -4.05 7.77 -7.09
N GLY A 139 -4.81 8.07 -8.14
CA GLY A 139 -5.63 7.08 -8.86
C GLY A 139 -4.76 5.98 -9.47
N THR A 140 -3.71 6.37 -10.20
CA THR A 140 -2.78 5.43 -10.85
C THR A 140 -2.08 4.55 -9.82
N LEU A 141 -1.56 5.14 -8.73
CA LEU A 141 -0.91 4.41 -7.64
C LEU A 141 -1.87 3.39 -7.02
N THR A 142 -3.10 3.80 -6.72
CA THR A 142 -4.11 2.93 -6.09
C THR A 142 -4.46 1.74 -7.00
N GLN A 143 -4.65 1.97 -8.30
CA GLN A 143 -4.92 0.91 -9.29
C GLN A 143 -3.72 -0.03 -9.46
N MET A 144 -2.50 0.52 -9.48
CA MET A 144 -1.28 -0.28 -9.60
C MET A 144 -1.05 -1.16 -8.38
N CYS A 145 -1.20 -0.62 -7.17
CA CYS A 145 -1.11 -1.39 -5.93
C CYS A 145 -2.16 -2.51 -5.89
N TYR A 146 -3.42 -2.20 -6.24
CA TYR A 146 -4.46 -3.22 -6.34
C TYR A 146 -4.09 -4.34 -7.30
N SER A 147 -3.72 -3.97 -8.53
CA SER A 147 -3.39 -4.94 -9.57
C SER A 147 -2.17 -5.78 -9.21
N TYR A 148 -1.16 -5.16 -8.59
CA TYR A 148 0.07 -5.82 -8.17
C TYR A 148 -0.23 -6.88 -7.09
N SER A 149 -0.97 -6.50 -6.04
CA SER A 149 -1.36 -7.42 -4.98
C SER A 149 -2.30 -8.52 -5.47
N CYS A 150 -3.30 -8.20 -6.30
CA CYS A 150 -4.21 -9.23 -6.80
C CYS A 150 -3.54 -10.31 -7.66
N ARG A 151 -2.36 -10.05 -8.24
CA ARG A 151 -1.56 -11.07 -8.95
C ARG A 151 -0.92 -12.08 -8.02
N SER A 152 -0.60 -11.70 -6.78
CA SER A 152 0.02 -12.58 -5.78
C SER A 152 -1.00 -13.24 -4.84
N LEU A 153 -2.21 -12.69 -4.74
CA LEU A 153 -3.26 -13.21 -3.87
C LEU A 153 -4.03 -14.39 -4.47
N PHE A 154 -4.44 -15.32 -3.61
CA PHE A 154 -5.45 -16.32 -3.94
C PHE A 154 -6.82 -15.68 -4.12
N GLU A 155 -7.66 -16.28 -4.96
CA GLU A 155 -9.00 -15.76 -5.29
C GLU A 155 -9.84 -15.46 -4.05
N ALA A 156 -9.79 -16.34 -3.05
CA ALA A 156 -10.51 -16.21 -1.79
C ALA A 156 -10.17 -14.92 -1.01
N HIS A 157 -8.99 -14.33 -1.22
CA HIS A 157 -8.51 -13.18 -0.46
C HIS A 157 -8.64 -11.85 -1.20
N LYS A 158 -9.01 -11.85 -2.49
CA LYS A 158 -9.03 -10.64 -3.31
C LYS A 158 -10.10 -9.65 -2.88
N LEU A 159 -11.33 -10.11 -2.65
CA LEU A 159 -12.40 -9.21 -2.17
C LEU A 159 -12.09 -8.68 -0.76
N MET A 160 -11.51 -9.52 0.10
CA MET A 160 -11.08 -9.09 1.43
C MET A 160 -10.05 -7.97 1.35
N PHE A 161 -9.02 -8.13 0.50
CA PHE A 161 -8.03 -7.09 0.27
C PHE A 161 -8.65 -5.79 -0.28
N SER A 162 -9.63 -5.91 -1.18
CA SER A 162 -10.36 -4.77 -1.74
C SER A 162 -11.13 -4.01 -0.66
N LEU A 163 -11.83 -4.75 0.22
CA LEU A 163 -12.50 -4.17 1.38
C LEU A 163 -11.50 -3.50 2.32
N GLN A 164 -10.37 -4.15 2.60
CA GLN A 164 -9.33 -3.59 3.47
C GLN A 164 -8.72 -2.30 2.90
N MET A 165 -8.44 -2.26 1.60
CA MET A 165 -8.01 -1.04 0.91
C MET A 165 -9.05 0.07 1.07
N THR A 166 -10.32 -0.22 0.78
CA THR A 166 -11.43 0.74 0.89
C THR A 166 -11.50 1.32 2.30
N LEU A 167 -11.57 0.46 3.32
CA LEU A 167 -11.69 0.89 4.72
C LEU A 167 -10.49 1.73 5.18
N ARG A 168 -9.26 1.36 4.79
CA ARG A 168 -8.05 2.08 5.19
C ARG A 168 -7.88 3.41 4.47
N ILE A 169 -8.37 3.50 3.24
CA ILE A 169 -8.46 4.77 2.51
C ILE A 169 -9.45 5.71 3.21
N MET A 170 -10.66 5.23 3.52
CA MET A 170 -11.68 6.01 4.23
C MET A 170 -11.22 6.45 5.62
N ASP A 171 -10.54 5.56 6.36
CA ASP A 171 -9.92 5.88 7.66
C ASP A 171 -8.89 7.01 7.52
N GLY A 172 -8.03 6.91 6.50
CA GLY A 172 -7.08 7.95 6.15
C GLY A 172 -7.74 9.28 5.80
N GLU A 173 -8.91 9.26 5.16
CA GLU A 173 -9.68 10.46 4.80
C GLU A 173 -10.56 10.98 5.94
N GLY A 174 -10.73 10.22 7.02
CA GLY A 174 -11.58 10.58 8.16
C GLY A 174 -13.08 10.37 7.91
N THR A 175 -13.44 9.60 6.88
CA THR A 175 -14.84 9.32 6.49
C THR A 175 -15.37 8.01 7.06
N LEU A 176 -14.48 7.16 7.62
CA LEU A 176 -14.86 5.87 8.19
C LEU A 176 -15.51 6.02 9.58
N ASN A 177 -16.72 5.48 9.73
CA ASN A 177 -17.33 5.28 11.04
C ASN A 177 -16.81 3.99 11.69
N VAL A 178 -15.93 4.14 12.67
CA VAL A 178 -15.25 3.03 13.38
C VAL A 178 -16.23 2.19 14.21
N ASP A 179 -17.27 2.78 14.79
CA ASP A 179 -18.26 2.05 15.59
C ASP A 179 -19.14 1.17 14.72
N GLN A 180 -19.56 1.69 13.57
CA GLN A 180 -20.28 0.94 12.55
C GLN A 180 -19.42 -0.20 11.97
N LEU A 181 -18.13 0.03 11.71
CA LEU A 181 -17.21 -1.02 11.30
C LEU A 181 -17.03 -2.10 12.37
N ASN A 182 -16.87 -1.72 13.63
CA ASN A 182 -16.77 -2.68 14.73
C ASN A 182 -18.05 -3.55 14.82
N PHE A 183 -19.22 -2.95 14.65
CA PHE A 183 -20.49 -3.68 14.58
C PHE A 183 -20.52 -4.62 13.37
N PHE A 184 -20.10 -4.19 12.19
CA PHE A 184 -20.04 -5.05 11.01
C PHE A 184 -19.17 -6.31 11.25
N LEU A 185 -18.01 -6.13 11.89
CA LEU A 185 -17.06 -7.22 12.09
C LEU A 185 -17.47 -8.15 13.23
N LYS A 186 -18.04 -7.62 14.31
CA LYS A 186 -18.23 -8.35 15.58
C LYS A 186 -19.70 -8.61 15.93
N GLY A 187 -20.63 -7.87 15.33
CA GLY A 187 -22.03 -7.85 15.73
C GLY A 187 -22.22 -7.36 17.16
N ASN A 188 -23.29 -7.83 17.79
CA ASN A 188 -23.55 -7.61 19.19
C ASN A 188 -22.82 -8.67 20.04
N LEU A 189 -21.85 -8.21 20.84
CA LEU A 189 -21.05 -9.04 21.74
C LEU A 189 -21.66 -9.20 23.14
N SER A 190 -22.86 -8.66 23.39
CA SER A 190 -23.49 -8.75 24.70
C SER A 190 -23.79 -10.21 25.07
N LEU A 191 -23.41 -10.60 26.29
CA LEU A 191 -23.73 -11.91 26.85
C LEU A 191 -25.14 -11.95 27.47
N GLU A 192 -25.80 -10.81 27.56
CA GLU A 192 -27.16 -10.72 28.10
C GLU A 192 -28.17 -11.27 27.10
N LYS A 193 -28.91 -12.31 27.51
CA LYS A 193 -30.06 -12.79 26.72
C LYS A 193 -31.04 -11.65 26.50
N SER A 194 -31.37 -11.39 25.23
CA SER A 194 -32.40 -10.42 24.87
C SER A 194 -33.68 -10.71 25.65
N LYS A 195 -34.24 -9.69 26.31
CA LYS A 195 -35.55 -9.77 26.96
C LYS A 195 -36.70 -9.81 25.97
N ASP A 196 -36.43 -9.44 24.71
CA ASP A 196 -37.41 -9.35 23.62
C ASP A 196 -37.05 -10.40 22.55
N PRO A 197 -37.79 -11.53 22.47
CA PRO A 197 -37.50 -12.60 21.51
C PRO A 197 -37.79 -12.16 20.06
N PRO A 198 -37.24 -12.86 19.06
CA PRO A 198 -37.56 -12.60 17.66
C PRO A 198 -39.08 -12.68 17.41
N PRO A 199 -39.67 -11.77 16.62
CA PRO A 199 -41.12 -11.72 16.41
C PRO A 199 -41.63 -12.79 15.43
N ALA A 200 -40.75 -13.51 14.74
CA ALA A 200 -41.10 -14.58 13.80
C ALA A 200 -39.98 -15.64 13.73
N GLU A 201 -40.34 -16.88 13.40
CA GLU A 201 -39.42 -18.04 13.40
C GLU A 201 -38.30 -17.95 12.35
N TRP A 202 -38.51 -17.21 11.25
CA TRP A 202 -37.50 -17.03 10.20
C TRP A 202 -36.42 -16.02 10.60
N ILE A 203 -36.62 -15.24 11.67
CA ILE A 203 -35.63 -14.31 12.21
C ILE A 203 -34.78 -15.07 13.22
N SER A 204 -33.50 -15.24 12.91
CA SER A 204 -32.56 -15.88 13.83
C SER A 204 -32.37 -15.07 15.11
N ASP A 205 -32.16 -15.75 16.24
CA ASP A 205 -31.84 -15.11 17.53
C ASP A 205 -30.62 -14.18 17.43
N ALA A 206 -29.58 -14.61 16.70
CA ALA A 206 -28.36 -13.83 16.49
C ALA A 206 -28.64 -12.57 15.66
N GLY A 207 -29.37 -12.69 14.56
CA GLY A 207 -29.77 -11.55 13.72
C GLY A 207 -30.63 -10.56 14.48
N TRP A 208 -31.60 -11.04 15.26
CA TRP A 208 -32.43 -10.19 16.11
C TRP A 208 -31.62 -9.45 17.17
N HIS A 209 -30.65 -10.12 17.80
CA HIS A 209 -29.76 -9.50 18.77
C HIS A 209 -28.86 -8.42 18.14
N ASP A 210 -28.42 -8.65 16.91
CA ASP A 210 -27.66 -7.67 16.13
C ASP A 210 -28.52 -6.45 15.77
N MET A 211 -29.80 -6.64 15.39
CA MET A 211 -30.73 -5.51 15.15
C MET A 211 -30.90 -4.63 16.39
N GLN A 212 -30.99 -5.23 17.58
CA GLN A 212 -31.10 -4.49 18.85
C GLN A 212 -29.88 -3.64 19.17
N GLN A 213 -28.70 -4.01 18.66
CA GLN A 213 -27.51 -3.17 18.74
C GLN A 213 -27.50 -2.13 17.62
N LEU A 214 -27.90 -2.51 16.41
CA LEU A 214 -27.95 -1.62 15.24
C LEU A 214 -28.84 -0.39 15.48
N VAL A 215 -29.99 -0.54 16.15
CA VAL A 215 -30.87 0.61 16.47
C VAL A 215 -30.23 1.66 17.37
N LYS A 216 -29.12 1.35 18.04
CA LYS A 216 -28.37 2.29 18.88
C LYS A 216 -27.24 3.01 18.12
N MET A 217 -27.00 2.63 16.86
CA MET A 217 -25.89 3.13 16.03
C MET A 217 -26.24 4.40 15.25
N GLY A 218 -27.48 4.87 15.31
CA GLY A 218 -27.91 6.12 14.68
C GLY A 218 -29.44 6.24 14.57
N ASP A 219 -29.92 7.48 14.45
CA ASP A 219 -31.36 7.80 14.36
C ASP A 219 -32.03 7.15 13.14
N GLN A 220 -31.28 6.97 12.06
CA GLN A 220 -31.70 6.28 10.84
C GLN A 220 -32.12 4.81 11.10
N PHE A 221 -31.64 4.18 12.19
CA PHE A 221 -32.01 2.81 12.56
C PHE A 221 -33.04 2.73 13.70
N ALA A 222 -33.37 3.84 14.36
CA ALA A 222 -34.14 3.81 15.61
C ALA A 222 -35.51 3.11 15.49
N GLY A 223 -36.15 3.20 14.32
CA GLY A 223 -37.43 2.56 14.01
C GLY A 223 -37.37 1.08 13.62
N LEU A 224 -36.18 0.49 13.44
CA LEU A 224 -36.05 -0.83 12.78
C LEU A 224 -36.81 -1.94 13.49
N ILE A 225 -36.71 -2.02 14.82
CA ILE A 225 -37.40 -3.06 15.59
C ILE A 225 -38.92 -2.91 15.50
N SER A 226 -39.44 -1.68 15.56
CA SER A 226 -40.88 -1.43 15.43
C SER A 226 -41.37 -1.69 14.01
N ASP A 227 -40.59 -1.34 13.00
CA ASP A 227 -40.94 -1.50 11.59
C ASP A 227 -40.97 -2.98 11.19
N VAL A 228 -40.00 -3.77 11.67
CA VAL A 228 -39.99 -5.24 11.48
C VAL A 228 -41.19 -5.89 12.14
N LYS A 229 -41.53 -5.50 13.38
CA LYS A 229 -42.72 -6.02 14.09
C LYS A 229 -44.03 -5.59 13.44
N GLY A 230 -44.10 -4.38 12.89
CA GLY A 230 -45.28 -3.82 12.24
C GLY A 230 -45.55 -4.41 10.86
N ALA A 231 -44.51 -4.83 10.14
CA ALA A 231 -44.59 -5.31 8.76
C ALA A 231 -43.89 -6.67 8.55
N ILE A 232 -44.04 -7.61 9.49
CA ILE A 232 -43.36 -8.93 9.47
C ILE A 232 -43.46 -9.63 8.10
N GLY A 233 -44.65 -9.60 7.47
CA GLY A 233 -44.86 -10.23 6.17
C GLY A 233 -44.08 -9.60 5.02
N GLU A 234 -43.90 -8.27 5.02
CA GLU A 234 -43.09 -7.57 4.00
C GLU A 234 -41.61 -7.86 4.18
N TRP A 235 -41.13 -7.85 5.43
CA TRP A 235 -39.75 -8.20 5.77
C TRP A 235 -39.44 -9.67 5.46
N GLN A 236 -40.39 -10.58 5.69
CA GLN A 236 -40.24 -11.97 5.31
C GLN A 236 -40.16 -12.13 3.79
N ALA A 237 -41.06 -11.46 3.05
CA ALA A 237 -41.04 -11.49 1.59
C ALA A 237 -39.72 -10.97 1.02
N TRP A 238 -39.13 -9.93 1.62
CA TRP A 238 -37.80 -9.44 1.27
C TRP A 238 -36.69 -10.42 1.66
N TYR A 239 -36.74 -10.98 2.88
CA TYR A 239 -35.78 -11.95 3.38
C TYR A 239 -35.72 -13.23 2.52
N ASP A 240 -36.88 -13.68 2.03
CA ASP A 240 -37.03 -14.90 1.21
C ASP A 240 -36.56 -14.71 -0.25
N LEU A 241 -36.19 -13.50 -0.66
CA LEU A 241 -35.61 -13.26 -1.99
C LEU A 241 -34.25 -13.95 -2.15
N ASP A 242 -33.93 -14.35 -3.37
CA ASP A 242 -32.59 -14.87 -3.71
C ASP A 242 -31.52 -13.76 -3.64
N SER A 243 -31.90 -12.51 -3.91
CA SER A 243 -31.01 -11.35 -3.98
C SER A 243 -31.61 -10.12 -3.29
N PRO A 244 -31.85 -10.18 -1.96
CA PRO A 244 -32.48 -9.11 -1.19
C PRO A 244 -31.70 -7.80 -1.26
N GLU A 245 -30.38 -7.86 -1.38
CA GLU A 245 -29.51 -6.68 -1.49
C GLU A 245 -29.69 -5.89 -2.80
N SER A 246 -30.46 -6.42 -3.75
CA SER A 246 -30.78 -5.77 -5.03
C SER A 246 -32.25 -5.34 -5.11
N ALA A 247 -33.06 -5.73 -4.14
CA ALA A 247 -34.47 -5.35 -4.05
C ALA A 247 -34.65 -4.19 -3.08
N PRO A 248 -35.73 -3.40 -3.23
CA PRO A 248 -36.03 -2.34 -2.27
C PRO A 248 -36.19 -2.89 -0.85
N ILE A 249 -35.50 -2.29 0.11
CA ILE A 249 -35.60 -2.60 1.53
C ILE A 249 -36.96 -2.09 2.03
N PRO A 250 -37.74 -2.91 2.77
CA PRO A 250 -39.03 -2.50 3.32
C PRO A 250 -38.94 -1.20 4.14
N CYS A 251 -40.07 -0.52 4.33
CA CYS A 251 -40.16 0.68 5.18
C CYS A 251 -39.24 1.86 4.77
N GLY A 252 -38.78 1.89 3.52
CA GLY A 252 -38.07 3.02 2.92
C GLY A 252 -36.63 3.21 3.40
N TYR A 253 -35.97 2.14 3.88
CA TYR A 253 -34.57 2.21 4.32
C TYR A 253 -33.59 2.49 3.19
N ASP A 254 -33.97 2.26 1.92
CA ASP A 254 -33.09 2.55 0.79
C ASP A 254 -32.69 4.02 0.63
N GLU A 255 -33.60 4.93 0.97
CA GLU A 255 -33.38 6.37 0.84
C GLU A 255 -32.72 6.95 2.09
N LYS A 256 -32.82 6.24 3.23
CA LYS A 256 -32.32 6.68 4.54
C LYS A 256 -30.88 6.26 4.81
N LEU A 257 -30.46 5.12 4.25
CA LEU A 257 -29.20 4.47 4.59
C LEU A 257 -28.15 4.64 3.49
N SER A 258 -26.91 4.93 3.89
CA SER A 258 -25.73 4.80 3.02
C SER A 258 -25.47 3.34 2.62
N VAL A 259 -24.63 3.12 1.61
CA VAL A 259 -24.30 1.75 1.15
C VAL A 259 -23.69 0.90 2.27
N PHE A 260 -22.84 1.50 3.11
CA PHE A 260 -22.26 0.81 4.28
C PHE A 260 -23.34 0.43 5.30
N GLU A 261 -24.28 1.33 5.57
CA GLU A 261 -25.37 1.10 6.52
C GLU A 261 -26.39 0.07 6.03
N LYS A 262 -26.66 0.03 4.71
CA LYS A 262 -27.45 -1.05 4.10
C LYS A 262 -26.77 -2.40 4.30
N MET A 263 -25.44 -2.46 4.23
CA MET A 263 -24.68 -3.67 4.51
C MET A 263 -24.80 -4.10 5.99
N LEU A 264 -24.79 -3.15 6.95
CA LEU A 264 -25.05 -3.44 8.36
C LEU A 264 -26.43 -4.02 8.59
N LEU A 265 -27.44 -3.43 7.96
CA LEU A 265 -28.83 -3.89 8.03
C LEU A 265 -28.94 -5.31 7.45
N LEU A 266 -28.47 -5.53 6.22
CA LEU A 266 -28.54 -6.84 5.58
C LEU A 266 -27.86 -7.93 6.41
N ARG A 267 -26.70 -7.64 7.01
CA ARG A 267 -25.98 -8.58 7.89
C ARG A 267 -26.87 -9.10 9.04
N CYS A 268 -27.81 -8.30 9.55
CA CYS A 268 -28.73 -8.72 10.60
C CYS A 268 -29.77 -9.75 10.13
N PHE A 269 -30.03 -9.83 8.82
CA PHE A 269 -31.03 -10.73 8.24
C PHE A 269 -30.38 -11.88 7.47
N ARG A 270 -29.44 -11.60 6.57
CA ARG A 270 -28.88 -12.52 5.56
C ARG A 270 -27.36 -12.45 5.53
N VAL A 271 -26.71 -13.08 6.52
CA VAL A 271 -25.24 -13.15 6.61
C VAL A 271 -24.60 -13.82 5.38
N ASP A 272 -25.31 -14.74 4.74
CA ASP A 272 -24.90 -15.41 3.50
C ASP A 272 -24.72 -14.45 2.31
N ARG A 273 -25.40 -13.29 2.33
CA ARG A 273 -25.34 -12.26 1.29
C ARG A 273 -24.29 -11.19 1.55
N VAL A 274 -23.58 -11.25 2.68
CA VAL A 274 -22.58 -10.24 3.08
C VAL A 274 -21.48 -10.07 2.02
N TYR A 275 -21.05 -11.15 1.39
CA TYR A 275 -20.06 -11.10 0.30
C TYR A 275 -20.51 -10.19 -0.86
N VAL A 276 -21.79 -10.27 -1.24
CA VAL A 276 -22.36 -9.47 -2.33
C VAL A 276 -22.45 -7.99 -1.92
N THR A 277 -22.85 -7.70 -0.69
CA THR A 277 -22.87 -6.30 -0.21
C THR A 277 -21.49 -5.69 -0.04
N ILE A 278 -20.48 -6.46 0.38
CA ILE A 278 -19.09 -5.98 0.39
C ILE A 278 -18.68 -5.60 -1.03
N THR A 279 -19.02 -6.43 -2.02
CA THR A 279 -18.73 -6.14 -3.43
C THR A 279 -19.39 -4.82 -3.86
N LYS A 280 -20.68 -4.64 -3.59
CA LYS A 280 -21.40 -3.38 -3.90
C LYS A 280 -20.82 -2.17 -3.15
N PHE A 281 -20.40 -2.34 -1.90
CA PHE A 281 -19.77 -1.30 -1.10
C PHE A 281 -18.45 -0.85 -1.72
N VAL A 282 -17.56 -1.79 -2.06
CA VAL A 282 -16.29 -1.48 -2.74
C VAL A 282 -16.54 -0.81 -4.10
N MET A 283 -17.52 -1.29 -4.88
CA MET A 283 -17.91 -0.66 -6.14
C MET A 283 -18.38 0.78 -5.96
N SER A 284 -19.16 1.07 -4.91
CA SER A 284 -19.65 2.42 -4.62
C SER A 284 -18.53 3.38 -4.21
N GLU A 285 -17.59 2.92 -3.39
CA GLU A 285 -16.53 3.78 -2.82
C GLU A 285 -15.32 3.93 -3.74
N MET A 286 -14.92 2.85 -4.43
CA MET A 286 -13.70 2.81 -5.25
C MET A 286 -13.95 2.53 -6.73
N GLY A 287 -15.09 1.95 -7.09
CA GLY A 287 -15.44 1.59 -8.48
C GLY A 287 -15.24 0.11 -8.83
N ASP A 288 -15.83 -0.29 -9.96
CA ASP A 288 -15.92 -1.70 -10.43
C ASP A 288 -14.56 -2.38 -10.64
N PHE A 289 -13.53 -1.59 -10.94
CA PHE A 289 -12.17 -2.07 -11.14
C PHE A 289 -11.65 -2.86 -9.92
N TYR A 290 -12.04 -2.44 -8.71
CA TYR A 290 -11.52 -3.01 -7.46
C TYR A 290 -12.25 -4.29 -7.03
N VAL A 291 -13.28 -4.72 -7.75
CA VAL A 291 -13.95 -6.00 -7.54
C VAL A 291 -13.80 -6.95 -8.72
N THR A 292 -13.05 -6.54 -9.74
CA THR A 292 -12.78 -7.32 -10.95
C THR A 292 -11.28 -7.60 -11.02
N PRO A 293 -10.80 -8.68 -10.38
CA PRO A 293 -9.38 -8.98 -10.36
C PRO A 293 -8.74 -9.08 -11.75
N PRO A 294 -7.52 -8.56 -11.95
CA PRO A 294 -6.82 -8.71 -13.21
C PRO A 294 -6.52 -10.18 -13.50
N VAL A 295 -6.63 -10.56 -14.77
CA VAL A 295 -6.21 -11.88 -15.26
C VAL A 295 -4.69 -11.98 -15.21
N LEU A 296 -4.17 -13.15 -14.87
CA LEU A 296 -2.73 -13.41 -14.86
C LEU A 296 -2.16 -13.28 -16.29
N ASP A 297 -1.25 -12.32 -16.48
CA ASP A 297 -0.51 -12.12 -17.72
C ASP A 297 0.98 -12.41 -17.51
N PHE A 298 1.43 -13.54 -18.06
CA PHE A 298 2.83 -14.00 -17.99
C PHE A 298 3.81 -13.05 -18.69
N MET A 299 3.37 -12.39 -19.76
CA MET A 299 4.21 -11.41 -20.44
C MET A 299 4.40 -10.21 -19.51
N LEU A 300 3.32 -9.72 -18.90
CA LEU A 300 3.41 -8.58 -17.98
C LEU A 300 4.28 -8.91 -16.76
N ALA A 301 4.14 -10.11 -16.20
CA ALA A 301 5.02 -10.60 -15.15
C ALA A 301 6.50 -10.63 -15.59
N PHE A 302 6.78 -10.99 -16.85
CA PHE A 302 8.15 -10.91 -17.39
C PHE A 302 8.64 -9.46 -17.52
N LYS A 303 7.82 -8.54 -18.05
CA LYS A 303 8.22 -7.11 -18.18
C LYS A 303 8.53 -6.47 -16.83
N ASP A 304 7.78 -6.85 -15.80
CA ASP A 304 7.97 -6.35 -14.44
C ASP A 304 9.11 -7.08 -13.70
N SER A 305 9.67 -8.17 -14.26
CA SER A 305 10.73 -8.97 -13.64
C SER A 305 12.15 -8.47 -13.92
N LEU A 306 13.01 -8.60 -12.91
CA LEU A 306 14.43 -8.27 -12.97
C LEU A 306 15.30 -9.52 -12.89
N PRO A 307 16.57 -9.49 -13.34
CA PRO A 307 17.44 -10.66 -13.33
C PRO A 307 17.63 -11.32 -11.96
N LEU A 308 17.77 -10.52 -10.90
CA LEU A 308 17.98 -11.02 -9.52
C LEU A 308 16.69 -11.14 -8.71
N VAL A 309 15.55 -10.72 -9.26
CA VAL A 309 14.25 -10.81 -8.56
C VAL A 309 13.50 -12.03 -9.10
N PRO A 310 13.42 -13.13 -8.34
CA PRO A 310 12.75 -14.34 -8.80
C PRO A 310 11.24 -14.11 -8.96
N VAL A 311 10.66 -14.71 -9.99
CA VAL A 311 9.20 -14.75 -10.17
C VAL A 311 8.67 -16.05 -9.58
N ILE A 312 7.88 -15.94 -8.52
CA ILE A 312 7.38 -17.09 -7.76
C ILE A 312 5.89 -17.30 -8.05
N PHE A 313 5.55 -18.46 -8.59
CA PHE A 313 4.18 -18.91 -8.73
C PHE A 313 3.78 -19.74 -7.51
N VAL A 314 2.88 -19.21 -6.70
CA VAL A 314 2.25 -19.92 -5.59
C VAL A 314 1.03 -20.67 -6.12
N LEU A 315 1.12 -21.98 -6.15
CA LEU A 315 0.18 -22.86 -6.84
C LEU A 315 -0.97 -23.28 -5.94
N SER A 316 -2.18 -23.25 -6.51
CA SER A 316 -3.31 -24.02 -6.00
C SER A 316 -3.18 -25.49 -6.42
N PRO A 317 -3.80 -26.45 -5.69
CA PRO A 317 -3.78 -27.86 -6.08
C PRO A 317 -4.24 -28.06 -7.53
N GLY A 318 -3.44 -28.75 -8.33
CA GLY A 318 -3.74 -29.05 -9.74
C GLY A 318 -3.36 -27.97 -10.76
N ALA A 319 -2.86 -26.81 -10.33
CA ALA A 319 -2.34 -25.78 -11.23
C ALA A 319 -0.85 -26.02 -11.55
N ASP A 320 -0.46 -25.86 -12.83
CA ASP A 320 0.95 -25.88 -13.25
C ASP A 320 1.20 -24.84 -14.36
N PRO A 321 1.95 -23.75 -14.08
CA PRO A 321 2.22 -22.69 -15.04
C PRO A 321 3.34 -23.05 -16.03
N ALA A 322 3.99 -24.21 -15.90
CA ALA A 322 5.18 -24.54 -16.68
C ALA A 322 4.92 -24.45 -18.18
N SER A 323 3.77 -24.95 -18.67
CA SER A 323 3.43 -24.91 -20.09
C SER A 323 3.35 -23.48 -20.64
N ASP A 324 2.87 -22.53 -19.85
CA ASP A 324 2.73 -21.13 -20.26
C ASP A 324 4.07 -20.38 -20.17
N ILE A 325 4.92 -20.72 -19.19
CA ILE A 325 6.31 -20.25 -19.14
C ILE A 325 7.10 -20.76 -20.36
N PHE A 326 6.92 -22.03 -20.77
CA PHE A 326 7.56 -22.58 -21.97
C PHE A 326 7.12 -21.84 -23.24
N LYS A 327 5.82 -21.56 -23.38
CA LYS A 327 5.27 -20.77 -24.50
C LYS A 327 5.84 -19.35 -24.49
N LEU A 328 5.87 -18.69 -23.33
CA LEU A 328 6.42 -17.35 -23.17
C LEU A 328 7.91 -17.30 -23.56
N ALA A 329 8.70 -18.22 -23.02
CA ALA A 329 10.12 -18.32 -23.31
C ALA A 329 10.35 -18.52 -24.81
N THR A 330 9.58 -19.42 -25.44
CA THR A 330 9.67 -19.64 -26.89
C THR A 330 9.35 -18.36 -27.68
N LYS A 331 8.29 -17.64 -27.30
CA LYS A 331 7.88 -16.37 -27.92
C LYS A 331 8.96 -15.29 -27.81
N LEU A 332 9.71 -15.25 -26.70
CA LEU A 332 10.79 -14.29 -26.45
C LEU A 332 12.17 -14.80 -26.89
N GLY A 333 12.23 -15.93 -27.59
CA GLY A 333 13.48 -16.55 -28.04
C GLY A 333 14.30 -17.25 -26.95
N MET A 334 13.83 -17.25 -25.71
CA MET A 334 14.45 -17.89 -24.55
C MET A 334 14.16 -19.40 -24.45
N GLY A 335 13.41 -19.97 -25.40
CA GLY A 335 13.11 -21.40 -25.45
C GLY A 335 14.31 -22.29 -25.82
N GLY A 336 14.04 -23.59 -25.93
CA GLY A 336 15.04 -24.60 -26.30
C GLY A 336 16.20 -24.66 -25.29
N ASN A 337 17.43 -24.50 -25.76
CA ASN A 337 18.62 -24.63 -24.92
C ASN A 337 18.81 -23.48 -23.91
N ARG A 338 18.12 -22.34 -24.09
CA ARG A 338 18.22 -21.16 -23.21
C ARG A 338 17.24 -21.16 -22.05
N LEU A 339 16.31 -22.12 -21.99
CA LEU A 339 15.46 -22.37 -20.84
C LEU A 339 15.85 -23.69 -20.21
N LYS A 340 16.29 -23.64 -18.96
CA LYS A 340 16.59 -24.81 -18.13
C LYS A 340 15.50 -24.95 -17.09
N TYR A 341 15.07 -26.19 -16.84
CA TYR A 341 14.03 -26.45 -15.86
C TYR A 341 14.35 -27.71 -15.07
N MET A 342 13.89 -27.76 -13.81
CA MET A 342 14.12 -28.87 -12.91
C MET A 342 13.06 -28.90 -11.82
N ALA A 343 12.51 -30.08 -11.53
CA ALA A 343 11.74 -30.31 -10.33
C ALA A 343 12.68 -30.56 -9.14
N LEU A 344 12.56 -29.75 -8.10
CA LEU A 344 13.34 -29.90 -6.88
C LEU A 344 12.89 -31.14 -6.10
N GLY A 345 13.86 -31.98 -5.78
CA GLY A 345 13.70 -33.20 -5.00
C GLY A 345 14.98 -33.52 -4.24
N GLN A 346 14.97 -34.61 -3.49
CA GLN A 346 16.14 -35.01 -2.70
C GLN A 346 17.38 -35.17 -3.60
N GLY A 347 18.49 -34.54 -3.21
CA GLY A 347 19.76 -34.60 -3.94
C GLY A 347 19.91 -33.64 -5.13
N GLN A 348 18.88 -32.87 -5.51
CA GLN A 348 18.94 -31.97 -6.68
C GLN A 348 19.61 -30.61 -6.41
N GLY A 349 19.85 -30.26 -5.14
CA GLY A 349 20.39 -28.96 -4.75
C GLY A 349 21.66 -28.53 -5.49
N PRO A 350 22.72 -29.35 -5.55
CA PRO A 350 23.95 -29.00 -6.27
C PRO A 350 23.76 -28.79 -7.78
N VAL A 351 22.85 -29.56 -8.40
CA VAL A 351 22.55 -29.45 -9.84
C VAL A 351 21.77 -28.16 -10.12
N ALA A 352 20.80 -27.83 -9.27
CA ALA A 352 20.06 -26.58 -9.34
C ALA A 352 20.98 -25.36 -9.15
N GLN A 353 21.95 -25.43 -8.23
CA GLN A 353 22.96 -24.38 -8.06
C GLN A 353 23.78 -24.16 -9.33
N SER A 354 24.35 -25.23 -9.91
CA SER A 354 25.12 -25.11 -11.16
C SER A 354 24.30 -24.55 -12.32
N MET A 355 23.00 -24.91 -12.37
CA MET A 355 22.05 -24.38 -13.34
C MET A 355 21.81 -22.87 -13.17
N LEU A 356 21.68 -22.39 -11.94
CA LEU A 356 21.54 -20.97 -11.60
C LEU A 356 22.79 -20.17 -11.95
N GLU A 357 23.96 -20.64 -11.52
CA GLU A 357 25.25 -19.95 -11.80
C GLU A 357 25.50 -19.86 -13.31
N THR A 358 25.30 -20.96 -14.03
CA THR A 358 25.43 -20.97 -15.50
C THR A 358 24.37 -20.09 -16.16
N GLY A 359 23.15 -20.11 -15.64
CA GLY A 359 22.05 -19.31 -16.17
C GLY A 359 22.30 -17.82 -15.99
N ALA A 360 22.75 -17.41 -14.80
CA ALA A 360 23.10 -16.03 -14.49
C ALA A 360 24.24 -15.52 -15.38
N GLN A 361 25.26 -16.35 -15.64
CA GLN A 361 26.38 -15.97 -16.51
C GLN A 361 26.00 -15.90 -18.00
N ARG A 362 25.14 -16.80 -18.47
CA ARG A 362 24.81 -16.96 -19.91
C ARG A 362 23.49 -16.32 -20.31
N GLY A 363 22.77 -15.71 -19.38
CA GLY A 363 21.45 -15.12 -19.63
C GLY A 363 20.36 -16.14 -19.89
N HIS A 364 20.42 -17.34 -19.31
CA HIS A 364 19.37 -18.34 -19.48
C HIS A 364 18.18 -18.07 -18.58
N TRP A 365 17.02 -18.62 -18.93
CA TRP A 365 15.92 -18.75 -17.99
C TRP A 365 16.07 -20.05 -17.21
N VAL A 366 15.80 -19.99 -15.91
CA VAL A 366 15.83 -21.15 -15.02
C VAL A 366 14.46 -21.29 -14.36
N LEU A 367 13.83 -22.45 -14.52
CA LEU A 367 12.55 -22.80 -13.89
C LEU A 367 12.76 -23.89 -12.84
N LEU A 368 12.65 -23.52 -11.56
CA LEU A 368 12.67 -24.45 -10.44
C LEU A 368 11.24 -24.82 -10.06
N GLN A 369 10.90 -26.10 -10.21
CA GLN A 369 9.57 -26.61 -9.88
C GLN A 369 9.52 -27.23 -8.50
N ASN A 370 8.35 -27.15 -7.86
CA ASN A 370 8.07 -27.78 -6.57
C ASN A 370 9.03 -27.37 -5.43
N CYS A 371 9.32 -26.07 -5.33
CA CYS A 371 10.29 -25.53 -4.34
C CYS A 371 9.99 -25.92 -2.89
N HIS A 372 8.71 -26.01 -2.52
CA HIS A 372 8.25 -26.50 -1.21
C HIS A 372 8.76 -27.91 -0.83
N LEU A 373 9.19 -28.74 -1.79
CA LEU A 373 9.72 -30.09 -1.50
C LEU A 373 11.15 -30.08 -0.95
N LEU A 374 11.88 -28.96 -1.06
CA LEU A 374 13.27 -28.87 -0.60
C LEU A 374 13.55 -27.58 0.21
N PRO A 375 12.82 -27.32 1.31
CA PRO A 375 12.85 -26.04 2.02
C PRO A 375 14.22 -25.70 2.62
N LYS A 376 14.99 -26.72 3.05
CA LYS A 376 16.36 -26.51 3.56
C LYS A 376 17.28 -25.91 2.49
N TRP A 377 17.11 -26.30 1.24
CA TRP A 377 17.93 -25.81 0.13
C TRP A 377 17.49 -24.41 -0.32
N LEU A 378 16.24 -24.00 -0.08
CA LEU A 378 15.81 -22.63 -0.37
C LEU A 378 16.63 -21.59 0.40
N LYS A 379 17.07 -21.89 1.64
CA LYS A 379 18.01 -21.02 2.37
C LYS A 379 19.38 -20.90 1.69
N THR A 380 19.78 -21.93 0.94
CA THR A 380 20.99 -21.89 0.10
C THR A 380 20.73 -21.10 -1.18
N LEU A 381 19.54 -21.24 -1.77
CA LEU A 381 19.12 -20.45 -2.94
C LEU A 381 19.20 -18.94 -2.65
N GLU A 382 18.68 -18.49 -1.51
CA GLU A 382 18.79 -17.10 -1.05
C GLU A 382 20.24 -16.61 -1.08
N LYS A 383 21.16 -17.35 -0.45
CA LYS A 383 22.60 -17.02 -0.46
C LYS A 383 23.22 -17.03 -1.86
N ILE A 384 22.79 -17.93 -2.74
CA ILE A 384 23.27 -17.98 -4.12
C ILE A 384 22.84 -16.70 -4.86
N LEU A 385 21.58 -16.28 -4.70
CA LEU A 385 21.07 -15.06 -5.32
C LEU A 385 21.82 -13.81 -4.83
N GLU A 386 22.10 -13.73 -3.52
CA GLU A 386 22.90 -12.64 -2.94
C GLU A 386 24.34 -12.60 -3.46
N GLN A 387 24.94 -13.75 -3.77
CA GLN A 387 26.31 -13.85 -4.29
C GLN A 387 26.43 -13.46 -5.77
N ILE A 388 25.33 -13.49 -6.53
CA ILE A 388 25.32 -13.11 -7.94
C ILE A 388 25.24 -11.58 -8.03
N THR A 389 26.39 -10.92 -8.18
CA THR A 389 26.46 -9.44 -8.22
C THR A 389 26.26 -8.84 -9.60
N SER A 390 26.54 -9.59 -10.67
CA SER A 390 26.47 -9.09 -12.05
C SER A 390 25.90 -10.16 -12.99
N PRO A 391 24.61 -10.50 -12.88
CA PRO A 391 23.97 -11.43 -13.81
C PRO A 391 23.82 -10.80 -15.20
N HIS A 392 23.71 -11.65 -16.20
CA HIS A 392 23.32 -11.26 -17.54
C HIS A 392 21.89 -10.69 -17.54
N GLU A 393 21.63 -9.64 -18.33
CA GLU A 393 20.35 -8.91 -18.35
C GLU A 393 19.14 -9.78 -18.74
N ASP A 394 19.33 -10.78 -19.60
CA ASP A 394 18.29 -11.74 -19.99
C ASP A 394 17.99 -12.84 -18.94
N PHE A 395 18.85 -13.01 -17.93
CA PHE A 395 18.66 -14.06 -16.91
C PHE A 395 17.32 -13.86 -16.20
N ARG A 396 16.54 -14.94 -16.03
CA ARG A 396 15.32 -14.91 -15.22
C ARG A 396 15.20 -16.20 -14.42
N LEU A 397 14.86 -16.06 -13.15
CA LEU A 397 14.54 -17.18 -12.27
C LEU A 397 13.03 -17.26 -12.07
N TRP A 398 12.47 -18.41 -12.42
CA TRP A 398 11.08 -18.76 -12.22
C TRP A 398 10.99 -19.88 -11.19
N CYS A 399 10.12 -19.74 -10.21
CA CYS A 399 9.91 -20.72 -9.15
C CYS A 399 8.45 -21.13 -9.12
N THR A 400 8.16 -22.40 -8.90
CA THR A 400 6.81 -22.85 -8.57
C THR A 400 6.81 -23.53 -7.22
N THR A 401 5.81 -23.21 -6.39
CA THR A 401 5.70 -23.74 -5.04
C THR A 401 4.25 -23.81 -4.60
N THR A 402 3.90 -24.75 -3.73
CA THR A 402 2.69 -24.60 -2.91
C THR A 402 2.99 -23.67 -1.72
N PRO A 403 1.96 -23.10 -1.06
CA PRO A 403 2.16 -22.33 0.16
C PRO A 403 2.92 -23.13 1.22
N THR A 404 3.91 -22.52 1.85
CA THR A 404 4.67 -23.17 2.92
C THR A 404 5.29 -22.14 3.87
N ASP A 405 5.16 -22.40 5.18
CA ASP A 405 5.76 -21.59 6.26
C ASP A 405 7.29 -21.60 6.26
N MET A 406 7.89 -22.51 5.50
CA MET A 406 9.33 -22.72 5.44
C MET A 406 9.99 -22.01 4.26
N PHE A 407 9.23 -21.30 3.43
CA PHE A 407 9.78 -20.54 2.31
C PHE A 407 10.58 -19.35 2.87
N PRO A 408 11.85 -19.13 2.44
CA PRO A 408 12.65 -18.03 2.96
C PRO A 408 12.05 -16.66 2.64
N ILE A 409 11.89 -15.83 3.66
CA ILE A 409 11.34 -14.49 3.56
C ILE A 409 12.17 -13.60 2.63
N GLY A 410 13.51 -13.69 2.68
CA GLY A 410 14.38 -12.87 1.83
C GLY A 410 14.34 -13.22 0.35
N ILE A 411 13.69 -14.32 -0.06
CA ILE A 411 13.40 -14.60 -1.48
C ILE A 411 12.04 -13.99 -1.89
N LEU A 412 11.11 -13.82 -0.94
CA LEU A 412 9.81 -13.18 -1.19
C LEU A 412 9.91 -11.64 -1.16
N GLN A 413 10.82 -11.10 -0.35
CA GLN A 413 11.12 -9.66 -0.22
C GLN A 413 12.07 -9.18 -1.32
#